data_AF-K9WDM1-F1
#
_entry.id   AF-K9WDM1-F1
#
_cell.length_a   1.000
_cell.length_b   1.000
_cell.length_c   1.000
_cell.angle_alpha   90.00
_cell.angle_beta   90.00
_cell.angle_gamma   90.00
#
_symmetry.space_group_name_H-M   'P 1'
#
loop_
_entity.id
_entity.type
_entity.pdbx_description
1 polymer ?
#
loop_
_entity_poly.entity_id
_entity_poly.type
_entity_poly.pdbx_seq_one_letter_code
_entity_poly.pdbx_strand_id
1 'polypeptide(L)'
;MIQCKDFAPRITERGPFGGPSEYESFSEVVSAVNQWIESTTIQVINVETVVLPDRIEGTSDDVYGVTTSNAFHPVMISQGLAIKCFQCVRVWYRE
;
A
#
# COMPACT_ATOMS: atom_id res chain seq x y z
N MET A 1 -16.27 10.80 14.27
CA MET A 1 -15.04 10.21 14.85
C MET A 1 -13.98 10.22 13.75
N ILE A 2 -12.70 10.41 14.07
CA ILE A 2 -11.64 10.39 13.04
C ILE A 2 -11.38 8.94 12.62
N GLN A 3 -11.33 8.69 11.31
CA GLN A 3 -11.07 7.40 10.69
C GLN A 3 -9.80 7.47 9.83
N CYS A 4 -9.19 6.33 9.52
CA CYS A 4 -8.06 6.22 8.60
C CYS A 4 -8.25 5.07 7.61
N LYS A 5 -7.82 5.29 6.36
CA LYS A 5 -7.80 4.25 5.32
C LYS A 5 -6.45 4.27 4.58
N ASP A 6 -5.88 3.08 4.42
CA ASP A 6 -4.61 2.87 3.72
C ASP A 6 -4.84 2.35 2.31
N PHE A 7 -4.05 2.87 1.38
CA PHE A 7 -4.02 2.48 -0.01
C PHE A 7 -2.62 1.96 -0.33
N ALA A 8 -2.52 0.65 -0.48
CA ALA A 8 -1.31 -0.04 -0.92
C ALA A 8 -1.36 -0.26 -2.45
N PRO A 9 -0.19 -0.28 -3.12
CA PRO A 9 -0.12 -0.64 -4.53
C PRO A 9 -0.72 -2.03 -4.79
N ARG A 10 -1.58 -2.16 -5.79
CA ARG A 10 -2.13 -3.46 -6.19
C ARG A 10 -1.14 -4.18 -7.10
N ILE A 11 -1.24 -5.52 -7.14
CA ILE A 11 -0.55 -6.33 -8.14
C ILE A 11 -1.22 -6.09 -9.50
N THR A 12 -0.42 -5.70 -10.49
CA THR A 12 -0.84 -5.59 -11.90
C THR A 12 -0.62 -6.90 -12.64
N GLU A 13 0.52 -7.56 -12.41
CA GLU A 13 0.86 -8.84 -13.04
C GLU A 13 1.52 -9.77 -12.02
N ARG A 14 1.08 -11.03 -11.91
CA ARG A 14 1.75 -12.03 -11.07
C ARG A 14 2.85 -12.73 -11.86
N GLY A 15 4.07 -12.77 -11.34
CA GLY A 15 5.18 -13.45 -11.98
C GLY A 15 4.95 -14.97 -12.08
N PRO A 16 5.40 -15.61 -13.18
CA PRO A 16 5.26 -17.06 -13.35
C PRO A 16 6.04 -17.83 -12.28
N PHE A 17 5.50 -18.95 -11.83
CA PHE A 17 6.12 -19.88 -10.87
C PHE A 17 6.61 -19.24 -9.55
N GLY A 18 5.87 -18.25 -9.02
CA GLY A 18 6.27 -17.54 -7.80
C GLY A 18 7.41 -16.54 -8.03
N GLY A 19 7.67 -16.19 -9.29
CA GLY A 19 8.53 -15.08 -9.69
C GLY A 19 7.99 -13.72 -9.23
N PRO A 20 8.78 -12.66 -9.40
CA PRO A 20 8.41 -11.33 -8.94
C PRO A 20 7.11 -10.87 -9.63
N SER A 21 6.17 -10.33 -8.86
CA SER A 21 4.95 -9.71 -9.42
C SER A 21 5.23 -8.25 -9.79
N GLU A 22 4.50 -7.69 -10.74
CA GLU A 22 4.46 -6.26 -11.01
C GLU A 22 3.36 -5.58 -10.22
N TYR A 23 3.55 -4.29 -9.97
CA TYR A 23 2.67 -3.48 -9.11
C TYR A 23 2.36 -2.16 -9.77
N GLU A 24 1.25 -1.58 -9.34
CA GLU A 24 0.93 -0.19 -9.61
C GLU A 24 2.07 0.73 -9.14
N SER A 25 2.34 1.74 -9.96
CA SER A 25 3.18 2.87 -9.59
C SER A 25 2.54 3.67 -8.45
N PHE A 26 3.35 4.39 -7.69
CA PHE A 26 2.83 5.27 -6.63
C PHE A 26 1.85 6.33 -7.18
N SER A 27 2.06 6.81 -8.41
CA SER A 27 1.13 7.72 -9.09
C SER A 27 -0.24 7.09 -9.33
N GLU A 28 -0.30 5.80 -9.67
CA GLU A 28 -1.56 5.09 -9.85
C GLU A 28 -2.30 4.93 -8.53
N VAL A 29 -1.58 4.65 -7.43
CA VAL A 29 -2.15 4.62 -6.08
C VAL A 29 -2.73 5.99 -5.70
N VAL A 30 -2.00 7.08 -5.93
CA VAL A 30 -2.49 8.44 -5.67
C VAL A 30 -3.73 8.75 -6.51
N SER A 31 -3.77 8.31 -7.77
CA SER A 31 -4.95 8.46 -8.63
C SER A 31 -6.17 7.73 -8.06
N ALA A 32 -6.00 6.49 -7.60
CA ALA A 32 -7.06 5.71 -6.96
C ALA A 32 -7.56 6.36 -5.65
N VAL A 33 -6.66 6.94 -4.86
CA VAL A 33 -7.00 7.70 -3.66
C VAL A 33 -7.88 8.91 -4.01
N ASN A 34 -7.50 9.69 -5.03
CA ASN A 34 -8.28 10.84 -5.48
C ASN A 34 -9.69 10.42 -5.92
N GLN A 35 -9.81 9.37 -6.72
CA GLN A 35 -11.11 8.82 -7.15
C GLN A 35 -11.97 8.37 -5.96
N TRP A 36 -11.36 7.75 -4.94
CA TRP A 36 -12.09 7.36 -3.73
C TRP A 36 -12.57 8.57 -2.92
N ILE A 37 -11.74 9.60 -2.77
CA ILE A 37 -12.13 10.85 -2.09
C ILE A 37 -13.28 11.52 -2.83
N GLU A 38 -13.21 11.62 -4.17
CA GLU A 38 -14.25 12.25 -5.00
C GLU A 38 -15.59 11.48 -4.96
N SER A 39 -15.54 10.15 -4.86
CA SER A 39 -16.74 9.30 -4.83
C SER A 39 -17.40 9.17 -3.46
N THR A 40 -16.83 9.76 -2.41
CA THR A 40 -17.33 9.65 -1.04
C THR A 40 -17.70 11.02 -0.46
N THR A 41 -18.69 11.05 0.43
CA THR A 41 -19.06 12.27 1.16
C THR A 41 -18.31 12.31 2.49
N ILE A 42 -16.97 12.34 2.42
CA ILE A 42 -16.10 12.43 3.58
C ILE A 42 -15.43 13.79 3.63
N GLN A 43 -15.12 14.26 4.83
CA GLN A 43 -14.18 15.35 5.02
C GLN A 43 -12.78 14.79 5.24
N VAL A 44 -11.91 15.01 4.27
CA VAL A 44 -10.48 14.69 4.38
C VAL A 44 -9.83 15.63 5.40
N ILE A 45 -9.09 15.05 6.33
CA ILE A 45 -8.36 15.75 7.39
C ILE A 45 -6.87 15.84 7.02
N ASN A 46 -6.28 14.72 6.59
CA ASN A 46 -4.87 14.65 6.20
C ASN A 46 -4.67 13.53 5.17
N VAL A 47 -3.67 13.69 4.31
CA VAL A 47 -3.19 12.65 3.40
C VAL A 47 -1.69 12.56 3.56
N GLU A 48 -1.19 11.38 3.88
CA GLU A 48 0.24 11.16 4.14
C GLU A 48 0.77 9.94 3.40
N THR A 49 2.05 9.99 3.08
CA THR A 49 2.79 8.86 2.52
C THR A 49 3.40 8.08 3.68
N VAL A 50 3.04 6.80 3.80
CA VAL A 50 3.57 5.90 4.83
C VAL A 50 4.32 4.75 4.19
N VAL A 51 5.34 4.24 4.88
CA VAL A 51 6.07 3.03 4.45
C VAL A 51 5.69 1.90 5.40
N LEU A 52 4.99 0.89 4.88
CA LEU A 52 4.46 -0.22 5.68
C LEU A 52 5.13 -1.54 5.29
N PRO A 53 5.40 -2.44 6.26
CA PRO A 53 5.96 -3.74 5.95
C PRO A 53 4.96 -4.60 5.18
N ASP A 54 5.51 -5.43 4.29
CA ASP A 54 4.84 -6.42 3.43
C ASP A 54 3.92 -7.36 4.23
N ARG A 55 4.37 -7.76 5.43
CA ARG A 55 3.61 -8.57 6.38
C ARG A 55 3.15 -7.73 7.55
N ILE A 56 1.86 -7.40 7.55
CA ILE A 56 1.11 -7.13 8.77
C ILE A 56 0.32 -8.41 9.05
N GLU A 57 0.60 -9.10 10.15
CA GLU A 57 -0.22 -10.25 10.58
C GLU A 57 -1.69 -9.82 10.68
N GLY A 58 -2.57 -10.35 9.82
CA GLY A 58 -4.02 -10.11 9.90
C GLY A 58 -4.78 -9.90 8.59
N THR A 59 -4.12 -9.71 7.44
CA THR A 59 -4.82 -9.60 6.14
C THR A 59 -4.84 -10.93 5.41
N SER A 60 -6.04 -11.50 5.24
CA SER A 60 -6.27 -12.72 4.48
C SER A 60 -5.79 -12.60 3.03
N ASP A 61 -5.23 -13.72 2.56
CA ASP A 61 -4.29 -13.90 1.46
C ASP A 61 -4.84 -13.72 0.02
N ASP A 62 -5.81 -12.84 -0.26
CA ASP A 62 -6.54 -12.98 -1.54
C ASP A 62 -6.75 -11.75 -2.44
N VAL A 63 -6.35 -10.52 -2.06
CA VAL A 63 -6.58 -9.34 -2.93
C VAL A 63 -5.42 -8.35 -2.98
N TYR A 64 -4.69 -8.19 -1.88
CA TYR A 64 -3.51 -7.31 -1.81
C TYR A 64 -2.29 -8.21 -1.86
N GLY A 65 -1.91 -8.61 -3.07
CA GLY A 65 -0.78 -9.48 -3.19
C GLY A 65 0.48 -8.73 -2.80
N VAL A 66 1.29 -9.36 -1.96
CA VAL A 66 2.53 -8.78 -1.49
C VAL A 66 3.69 -9.74 -1.76
N THR A 67 4.03 -9.79 -3.04
CA THR A 67 5.28 -10.27 -3.60
C THR A 67 5.73 -9.31 -4.68
N THR A 68 6.48 -8.29 -4.27
CA THR A 68 7.50 -7.53 -5.01
C THR A 68 7.15 -6.34 -5.94
N SER A 69 6.89 -5.13 -5.41
CA SER A 69 6.85 -3.85 -6.17
C SER A 69 8.23 -3.29 -6.53
N ASN A 70 8.45 -2.83 -7.77
CA ASN A 70 9.67 -2.12 -8.21
C ASN A 70 10.02 -0.84 -7.41
N ALA A 71 9.23 -0.45 -6.41
CA ALA A 71 9.54 0.59 -5.42
C ALA A 71 10.00 0.00 -4.07
N PHE A 72 11.01 -0.89 -4.10
CA PHE A 72 11.59 -1.45 -2.88
C PHE A 72 12.44 -0.44 -2.12
N HIS A 73 12.10 -0.25 -0.85
CA HIS A 73 13.07 0.24 0.12
C HIS A 73 13.41 -0.92 1.07
N PRO A 74 14.53 -1.63 0.87
CA PRO A 74 14.98 -2.61 1.85
C PRO A 74 15.27 -1.87 3.16
N VAL A 75 14.45 -2.10 4.18
CA VAL A 75 14.72 -1.61 5.52
C VAL A 75 15.47 -2.72 6.25
N MET A 76 16.73 -2.45 6.56
CA MET A 76 17.56 -3.32 7.39
C MET A 76 17.19 -3.10 8.85
N ILE A 77 16.63 -4.11 9.50
CA ILE A 77 16.48 -4.09 10.95
C ILE A 77 17.79 -4.52 11.62
N SER A 78 17.98 -4.17 12.90
CA SER A 78 19.22 -4.36 13.67
C SER A 78 19.76 -5.80 13.69
N GLN A 79 18.94 -6.79 13.32
CA GLN A 79 19.30 -8.21 13.25
C GLN A 79 19.78 -8.66 11.86
N GLY A 80 19.96 -7.75 10.90
CA GLY A 80 20.42 -8.09 9.55
C GLY A 80 19.34 -8.70 8.65
N LEU A 81 18.08 -8.75 9.11
CA LEU A 81 16.94 -9.19 8.32
C LEU A 81 16.43 -8.03 7.45
N ALA A 82 16.27 -8.29 6.15
CA ALA A 82 15.63 -7.36 5.23
C ALA A 82 14.11 -7.54 5.30
N ILE A 83 13.39 -6.48 5.65
CA ILE A 83 11.93 -6.44 5.57
C ILE A 83 11.54 -5.75 4.27
N LYS A 84 10.63 -6.37 3.51
CA LYS A 84 10.01 -5.74 2.36
C LYS A 84 9.01 -4.72 2.85
N CYS A 85 9.07 -3.50 2.32
CA CYS A 85 8.14 -2.44 2.68
C CYS A 85 7.53 -1.83 1.41
N PHE A 86 6.31 -1.33 1.53
CA PHE A 86 5.55 -0.66 0.48
C PHE A 86 5.30 0.78 0.86
N GLN A 87 5.45 1.65 -0.13
CA GLN A 87 5.01 3.03 -0.01
C GLN A 87 3.50 3.08 -0.28
N CYS A 88 2.74 3.42 0.76
CA CYS A 88 1.29 3.49 0.75
C CYS A 88 0.83 4.94 0.97
N VAL A 89 -0.42 5.24 0.62
CA VAL A 89 -1.08 6.50 0.96
C VAL A 89 -2.08 6.24 2.08
N ARG A 90 -1.96 6.97 3.18
CA ARG A 90 -2.92 6.96 4.28
C ARG A 90 -3.76 8.23 4.23
N VAL A 91 -5.08 8.05 4.24
CA VAL A 91 -6.04 9.16 4.32
C VAL A 91 -6.70 9.15 5.69
N TRP A 92 -6.58 10.25 6.42
CA TRP A 92 -7.33 10.52 7.63
C TRP A 92 -8.58 11.33 7.27
N TYR A 93 -9.75 10.89 7.72
CA TYR A 93 -11.02 11.49 7.33
C TYR A 93 -12.07 11.44 8.45
N ARG A 94 -13.17 12.16 8.27
CA ARG A 94 -14.39 12.04 9.07
C ARG A 94 -15.62 12.02 8.16
N GLU A 95 -16.63 11.27 8.56
CA GLU A 95 -17.99 11.29 8.00
C GLU A 95 -18.85 12.31 8.74
#